data_AF-A0A6F8Y0K1-F1
#
_entry.id   AF-A0A6F8Y0K1-F1
#
_cell.length_a   1.000
_cell.length_b   1.000
_cell.length_c   1.000
_cell.angle_alpha   90.00
_cell.angle_beta   90.00
_cell.angle_gamma   90.00
#
_symmetry.space_group_name_H-M   'P 1'
#
loop_
_entity.id
_entity.type
_entity.pdbx_description
1 polymer ?
#
loop_
_entity_poly.entity_id
_entity_poly.type
_entity_poly.pdbx_seq_one_letter_code
_entity_poly.pdbx_strand_id
1 'polypeptide(L)'
;MSAPDDHLYVALGPSEYSAGAACGGYLDVTGPKGKVRVLIMDQCPECEPGHLDLSKEAFAKIANPVDGVVSVSYKAATNPTVPGPLSFRIKEGASRYWFAVLVANHGNPLRSVEVRSGSAWRATERADYNYWIYESGLGPGPYTIRVTDVYGQQATATGIKMAPEQVQKTNVRLYGAGAAKPVSKPTPTPARKPSASPSPKATTEAPPSLAPAAAVVDQQLGRAAASC
;
A
#
# COMPACT_ATOMS: atom_id res chain seq x y z
N MET A 1 7.28 -7.51 2.70
CA MET A 1 7.20 -7.16 4.14
C MET A 1 7.16 -8.44 4.96
N SER A 2 7.30 -8.42 6.29
CA SER A 2 7.10 -9.66 7.07
C SER A 2 5.62 -9.90 7.33
N ALA A 3 5.19 -11.16 7.32
CA ALA A 3 3.83 -11.53 7.71
C ALA A 3 3.52 -11.06 9.14
N PRO A 4 2.26 -10.68 9.43
CA PRO A 4 1.85 -10.34 10.78
C PRO A 4 1.82 -11.59 11.66
N ASP A 5 2.11 -11.44 12.95
CA ASP A 5 2.20 -12.56 13.92
C ASP A 5 0.88 -13.33 14.09
N ASP A 6 -0.25 -12.66 13.86
CA ASP A 6 -1.58 -13.27 13.90
C ASP A 6 -1.97 -13.98 12.58
N HIS A 7 -1.07 -13.93 11.58
CA HIS A 7 -1.26 -14.46 10.25
C HIS A 7 -2.54 -13.95 9.56
N LEU A 8 -3.03 -12.75 9.91
CA LEU A 8 -4.22 -12.19 9.27
C LEU A 8 -3.85 -11.39 8.02
N TYR A 9 -3.78 -12.08 6.88
CA TYR A 9 -3.44 -11.48 5.59
C TYR A 9 -4.31 -12.03 4.45
N VAL A 10 -4.23 -11.35 3.31
CA VAL A 10 -4.99 -11.64 2.09
C VAL A 10 -4.14 -11.42 0.84
N ALA A 11 -4.35 -12.26 -0.17
CA ALA A 11 -3.94 -12.03 -1.54
C ALA A 11 -5.12 -11.52 -2.37
N LEU A 12 -4.87 -10.55 -3.25
CA LEU A 12 -5.89 -9.96 -4.13
C LEU A 12 -5.72 -10.40 -5.58
N GLY A 13 -6.81 -10.47 -6.33
CA GLY A 13 -6.76 -10.58 -7.78
C GLY A 13 -5.98 -9.42 -8.43
N PRO A 14 -5.47 -9.57 -9.67
CA PRO A 14 -4.57 -8.59 -10.29
C PRO A 14 -5.13 -7.16 -10.37
N SER A 15 -6.43 -7.03 -10.65
CA SER A 15 -7.09 -5.72 -10.77
C SER A 15 -7.10 -4.95 -9.45
N GLU A 16 -7.36 -5.64 -8.34
CA GLU A 16 -7.44 -5.06 -7.00
C GLU A 16 -6.06 -4.92 -6.35
N TYR A 17 -5.13 -5.83 -6.64
CA TYR A 17 -3.72 -5.70 -6.25
C TYR A 17 -3.08 -4.43 -6.84
N SER A 18 -3.48 -4.09 -8.08
CA SER A 18 -3.12 -2.83 -8.75
C SER A 18 -1.60 -2.62 -8.81
N ALA A 19 -0.87 -3.63 -9.31
CA ALA A 19 0.59 -3.62 -9.42
C ALA A 19 1.30 -3.15 -8.13
N GLY A 20 0.89 -3.72 -6.98
CA GLY A 20 1.47 -3.43 -5.67
C GLY A 20 1.00 -2.11 -5.05
N ALA A 21 0.08 -1.37 -5.68
CA ALA A 21 -0.48 -0.16 -5.08
C ALA A 21 -1.33 -0.45 -3.84
N ALA A 22 -1.97 -1.62 -3.78
CA ALA A 22 -2.76 -2.06 -2.63
C ALA A 22 -1.93 -2.55 -1.44
N CYS A 23 -0.64 -2.88 -1.66
CA CYS A 23 0.24 -3.44 -0.66
C CYS A 23 0.33 -2.61 0.62
N GLY A 24 0.33 -3.30 1.76
CA GLY A 24 0.39 -2.69 3.09
C GLY A 24 -0.89 -1.95 3.50
N GLY A 25 -1.92 -1.98 2.64
CA GLY A 25 -3.30 -1.63 2.96
C GLY A 25 -3.99 -2.73 3.77
N TYR A 26 -5.17 -2.43 4.30
CA TYR A 26 -5.98 -3.40 5.04
C TYR A 26 -7.40 -3.49 4.48
N LEU A 27 -7.99 -4.68 4.53
CA LEU A 27 -9.41 -4.90 4.27
C LEU A 27 -10.15 -5.29 5.56
N ASP A 28 -11.35 -4.75 5.75
CA ASP A 28 -12.33 -5.27 6.70
C ASP A 28 -13.26 -6.23 5.93
N VAL A 29 -13.12 -7.53 6.19
CA VAL A 29 -13.87 -8.61 5.52
C VAL A 29 -14.96 -9.12 6.45
N THR A 30 -16.17 -9.27 5.93
CA THR A 30 -17.34 -9.83 6.60
C THR A 30 -17.78 -11.09 5.89
N GLY A 31 -17.79 -12.21 6.59
CA GLY A 31 -18.31 -13.50 6.10
C GLY A 31 -19.40 -14.07 7.03
N PRO A 32 -19.84 -15.31 6.77
CA PRO A 32 -21.00 -15.91 7.44
C PRO A 32 -20.92 -15.98 8.98
N LYS A 33 -19.72 -16.14 9.54
CA LYS A 33 -19.50 -16.29 11.00
C LYS A 33 -19.04 -15.03 11.70
N GLY A 34 -18.67 -13.97 10.96
CA GLY A 34 -18.13 -12.78 11.59
C GLY A 34 -17.33 -11.88 10.66
N LYS A 35 -16.45 -11.09 11.28
CA LYS A 35 -15.62 -10.08 10.62
C LYS A 35 -14.17 -10.25 11.01
N VAL A 36 -13.28 -9.97 10.07
CA VAL A 36 -11.84 -9.97 10.28
C VAL A 36 -11.22 -8.80 9.53
N ARG A 37 -10.16 -8.23 10.10
CA ARG A 37 -9.30 -7.27 9.41
C ARG A 37 -8.05 -8.00 8.94
N VAL A 38 -7.68 -7.83 7.68
CA VAL A 38 -6.55 -8.50 7.05
C VAL A 38 -5.62 -7.51 6.36
N LEU A 39 -4.32 -7.79 6.42
CA LEU A 39 -3.28 -7.05 5.72
C LEU A 39 -3.14 -7.55 4.27
N ILE A 40 -3.12 -6.64 3.30
CA ILE A 40 -2.85 -6.96 1.90
C ILE A 40 -1.35 -7.18 1.74
N MET A 41 -0.96 -8.42 1.45
CA MET A 41 0.45 -8.83 1.37
C MET A 41 0.82 -9.60 0.11
N ASP A 42 -0.15 -9.96 -0.72
CA ASP A 42 0.10 -10.83 -1.86
C ASP A 42 -0.86 -10.57 -3.02
N GLN A 43 -0.53 -11.16 -4.18
CA GLN A 43 -1.36 -11.21 -5.37
C GLN A 43 -1.72 -12.67 -5.62
N CYS A 44 -2.98 -12.91 -5.95
CA CYS A 44 -3.48 -14.18 -6.47
C CYS A 44 -3.72 -14.00 -7.97
N PRO A 45 -2.77 -14.36 -8.86
CA PRO A 45 -2.90 -14.14 -10.30
C PRO A 45 -4.13 -14.81 -10.94
N GLU A 46 -4.57 -15.93 -10.38
CA GLU A 46 -5.73 -16.71 -10.81
C GLU A 46 -7.06 -16.21 -10.25
N CYS A 47 -7.03 -15.28 -9.28
CA CYS A 47 -8.24 -14.77 -8.65
C CYS A 47 -8.95 -13.76 -9.54
N GLU A 48 -10.24 -14.02 -9.78
CA GLU A 48 -11.14 -13.11 -10.46
C GLU A 48 -11.42 -11.85 -9.61
N PRO A 49 -11.86 -10.73 -10.20
CA PRO A 49 -12.25 -9.54 -9.44
C PRO A 49 -13.30 -9.87 -8.37
N GLY A 50 -13.07 -9.45 -7.13
CA GLY A 50 -13.94 -9.80 -6.01
C GLY A 50 -13.54 -11.07 -5.27
N HIS A 51 -12.57 -11.85 -5.77
CA HIS A 51 -12.08 -13.05 -5.10
C HIS A 51 -10.92 -12.71 -4.16
N LEU A 52 -11.10 -12.99 -2.87
CA LEU A 52 -10.07 -12.81 -1.84
C LEU A 52 -9.46 -14.16 -1.47
N ASP A 53 -8.15 -14.34 -1.59
CA ASP A 53 -7.47 -15.54 -1.06
C ASP A 53 -6.96 -15.22 0.34
N LEU A 54 -7.71 -15.68 1.36
CA LEU A 54 -7.43 -15.39 2.76
C LEU A 54 -6.45 -16.42 3.32
N SER A 55 -5.60 -15.96 4.25
CA SER A 55 -4.88 -16.91 5.12
C SER A 55 -5.86 -17.83 5.85
N LYS A 56 -5.38 -19.02 6.23
CA LYS A 56 -6.20 -20.01 6.94
C LYS A 56 -6.77 -19.44 8.25
N GLU A 57 -5.96 -18.67 8.96
CA GLU A 57 -6.30 -18.02 10.21
C GLU A 57 -7.37 -16.95 10.00
N ALA A 58 -7.29 -16.16 8.93
CA ALA A 58 -8.30 -15.17 8.60
C ALA A 58 -9.62 -15.81 8.15
N PHE A 59 -9.55 -16.85 7.31
CA PHE A 59 -10.73 -17.59 6.85
C PHE A 59 -11.51 -18.20 8.02
N ALA A 60 -10.80 -18.83 8.97
CA ALA A 60 -11.41 -19.46 10.14
C ALA A 60 -12.17 -18.47 11.05
N LYS A 61 -11.86 -17.16 10.98
CA LYS A 61 -12.58 -16.10 11.71
C LYS A 61 -13.93 -15.77 11.08
N ILE A 62 -14.12 -16.02 9.78
CA ILE A 62 -15.31 -15.61 9.03
C ILE A 62 -16.15 -16.78 8.51
N ALA A 63 -15.61 -17.99 8.45
CA ALA A 63 -16.28 -19.17 7.89
C ALA A 63 -15.80 -20.48 8.54
N ASN A 64 -16.48 -21.60 8.24
CA ASN A 64 -16.00 -22.92 8.62
C ASN A 64 -14.93 -23.35 7.59
N PRO A 65 -13.70 -23.67 7.99
CA PRO A 65 -12.62 -24.02 7.05
C PRO A 65 -12.99 -25.11 6.03
N VAL A 66 -13.86 -26.04 6.40
CA VAL A 66 -14.32 -27.13 5.51
C VAL A 66 -15.18 -26.64 4.35
N ASP A 67 -15.81 -25.46 4.48
CA ASP A 67 -16.62 -24.89 3.40
C ASP A 67 -15.75 -24.59 2.17
N GLY A 68 -14.46 -24.30 2.39
CA GLY A 68 -13.46 -23.96 1.37
C GLY A 68 -13.71 -22.58 0.75
N VAL A 69 -14.93 -22.39 0.26
CA VAL A 69 -15.38 -21.21 -0.46
C VAL A 69 -16.67 -20.65 0.11
N VAL A 70 -16.68 -19.35 0.41
CA VAL A 70 -17.85 -18.65 0.97
C VAL A 70 -18.07 -17.30 0.32
N SER A 71 -19.32 -16.84 0.36
CA SER A 71 -19.66 -15.46 0.00
C SER A 71 -19.25 -14.48 1.10
N VAL A 72 -18.57 -13.40 0.73
CA VAL A 72 -18.16 -12.33 1.65
C VAL A 72 -18.58 -10.96 1.15
N SER A 73 -18.42 -9.96 2.02
CA SER A 73 -18.38 -8.55 1.65
C SER A 73 -17.15 -7.92 2.29
N TYR A 74 -16.52 -6.97 1.63
CA TYR A 74 -15.31 -6.35 2.15
C TYR A 74 -15.21 -4.88 1.73
N LYS A 75 -14.37 -4.14 2.45
CA LYS A 75 -14.03 -2.76 2.15
C LYS A 75 -12.60 -2.45 2.59
N ALA A 76 -11.96 -1.49 1.95
CA ALA A 76 -10.70 -0.93 2.43
C ALA A 76 -10.89 -0.29 3.81
N ALA A 77 -10.00 -0.61 4.75
CA ALA A 77 -9.95 0.04 6.04
C ALA A 77 -9.22 1.39 5.91
N THR A 78 -9.82 2.46 6.43
CA THR A 78 -9.20 3.79 6.49
C THR A 78 -8.59 4.00 7.87
N ASN A 79 -7.32 4.43 7.90
CA ASN A 79 -6.55 4.66 9.11
C ASN A 79 -6.61 3.47 10.11
N PRO A 80 -6.39 2.22 9.68
CA PRO A 80 -6.44 1.07 10.59
C PRO A 80 -5.37 1.17 11.68
N THR A 81 -5.61 0.54 12.84
CA THR A 81 -4.54 0.36 13.83
C THR A 81 -3.41 -0.46 13.21
N VAL A 82 -2.19 0.07 13.27
CA VAL A 82 -0.97 -0.58 12.77
C VAL A 82 -0.09 -1.07 13.93
N PRO A 83 0.67 -2.17 13.75
CA PRO A 83 1.47 -2.79 14.83
C PRO A 83 2.60 -1.90 15.34
N GLY A 84 3.02 -0.88 14.58
CA GLY A 84 4.05 0.04 15.00
C GLY A 84 4.10 1.31 14.14
N PRO A 85 5.07 2.20 14.40
CA PRO A 85 5.41 3.29 13.49
C PRO A 85 5.96 2.76 12.17
N LEU A 86 6.16 3.67 11.21
CA LEU A 86 6.76 3.36 9.92
C LEU A 86 8.11 2.65 10.10
N SER A 87 8.33 1.63 9.27
CA SER A 87 9.63 0.96 9.16
C SER A 87 10.05 0.88 7.71
N PHE A 88 11.37 0.91 7.50
CA PHE A 88 11.98 0.93 6.18
C PHE A 88 12.94 -0.24 6.03
N ARG A 89 12.91 -0.92 4.88
CA ARG A 89 13.91 -1.93 4.51
C ARG A 89 14.49 -1.57 3.16
N ILE A 90 15.78 -1.33 3.12
CA ILE A 90 16.50 -1.14 1.86
C ILE A 90 16.63 -2.51 1.20
N LYS A 91 16.30 -2.60 -0.10
CA LYS A 91 16.30 -3.87 -0.83
C LYS A 91 17.70 -4.48 -0.89
N GLU A 92 17.80 -5.80 -0.86
CA GLU A 92 18.97 -6.52 -1.38
C GLU A 92 19.37 -5.98 -2.77
N GLY A 93 20.67 -5.76 -2.96
CA GLY A 93 21.25 -5.21 -4.19
C GLY A 93 21.23 -3.67 -4.27
N ALA A 94 20.48 -2.99 -3.39
CA ALA A 94 20.54 -1.54 -3.30
C ALA A 94 21.88 -1.05 -2.79
N SER A 95 22.31 0.08 -3.36
CA SER A 95 23.60 0.70 -3.10
C SER A 95 23.51 2.21 -3.28
N ARG A 96 24.63 2.90 -3.09
CA ARG A 96 24.74 4.34 -3.39
C ARG A 96 24.41 4.70 -4.85
N TYR A 97 24.45 3.72 -5.77
CA TYR A 97 24.21 3.89 -7.20
C TYR A 97 22.81 3.49 -7.64
N TRP A 98 22.07 2.73 -6.82
CA TRP A 98 20.70 2.29 -7.12
C TRP A 98 19.92 2.16 -5.81
N PHE A 99 18.84 2.92 -5.66
CA PHE A 99 18.08 2.97 -4.42
C PHE A 99 16.74 2.24 -4.57
N ALA A 100 16.43 1.37 -3.63
CA ALA A 100 15.11 0.78 -3.49
C ALA A 100 14.76 0.59 -2.01
N VAL A 101 13.57 1.04 -1.62
CA VAL A 101 13.09 0.94 -0.24
C VAL A 101 11.67 0.36 -0.17
N LEU A 102 11.47 -0.58 0.74
CA LEU A 102 10.15 -1.02 1.17
C LEU A 102 9.73 -0.18 2.37
N VAL A 103 8.49 0.32 2.33
CA VAL A 103 7.85 1.02 3.44
C VAL A 103 6.79 0.12 4.04
N ALA A 104 6.82 -0.11 5.34
CA ALA A 104 5.83 -0.90 6.07
C ALA A 104 5.17 -0.09 7.20
N ASN A 105 4.09 -0.64 7.77
CA ASN A 105 3.28 -0.04 8.84
C ASN A 105 2.65 1.32 8.48
N HIS A 106 2.39 1.55 7.20
CA HIS A 106 1.72 2.76 6.74
C HIS A 106 0.18 2.64 6.80
N GLY A 107 -0.36 1.42 6.74
CA GLY A 107 -1.77 1.05 6.92
C GLY A 107 -2.75 1.52 5.84
N ASN A 108 -2.68 2.76 5.38
CA ASN A 108 -3.38 3.19 4.16
C ASN A 108 -2.48 2.93 2.94
N PRO A 109 -3.01 2.57 1.77
CA PRO A 109 -2.23 2.53 0.54
C PRO A 109 -1.45 3.82 0.30
N LEU A 110 -0.17 3.68 -0.06
CA LEU A 110 0.68 4.83 -0.34
C LEU A 110 0.37 5.43 -1.72
N ARG A 111 0.45 6.75 -1.86
CA ARG A 111 0.38 7.43 -3.15
C ARG A 111 1.78 7.72 -3.69
N SER A 112 2.68 8.17 -2.82
CA SER A 112 4.02 8.55 -3.21
C SER A 112 5.02 8.35 -2.10
N VAL A 113 6.24 7.99 -2.49
CA VAL A 113 7.43 8.08 -1.65
C VAL A 113 8.41 9.01 -2.33
N GLU A 114 8.99 9.90 -1.52
CA GLU A 114 10.03 10.82 -1.94
C GLU A 114 11.21 10.65 -1.00
N VAL A 115 12.41 10.78 -1.53
CA VAL A 115 13.64 10.55 -0.79
C VAL A 115 14.63 11.67 -1.07
N ARG A 116 15.40 12.04 -0.05
CA ARG A 116 16.55 12.93 -0.21
C ARG A 116 17.75 12.44 0.55
N SER A 117 18.91 12.68 -0.04
CA SER A 117 20.24 12.55 0.55
C SER A 117 20.92 13.88 0.28
N GLY A 118 20.95 14.77 1.27
CA GLY A 118 21.24 16.20 1.08
C GLY A 118 19.98 17.06 0.96
N SER A 119 19.98 18.04 0.06
CA SER A 119 18.97 19.11 0.02
C SER A 119 17.72 18.82 -0.82
N ALA A 120 17.88 18.13 -1.95
CA ALA A 120 16.82 18.02 -2.96
C ALA A 120 16.03 16.70 -2.84
N TRP A 121 14.70 16.80 -2.92
CA TRP A 121 13.79 15.65 -2.99
C TRP A 121 13.86 14.98 -4.36
N ARG A 122 13.74 13.65 -4.34
CA ARG A 122 13.59 12.79 -5.52
C ARG A 122 12.33 11.98 -5.37
N ALA A 123 11.46 12.03 -6.37
CA ALA A 123 10.35 11.11 -6.47
C ALA A 123 10.90 9.71 -6.78
N THR A 124 10.36 8.70 -6.12
CA THR A 124 10.62 7.29 -6.43
C THR A 124 9.46 6.70 -7.19
N GLU A 125 9.72 5.68 -7.98
CA GLU A 125 8.69 4.92 -8.70
C GLU A 125 8.36 3.65 -7.94
N ARG A 126 7.07 3.29 -7.87
CA ARG A 126 6.65 2.04 -7.23
C ARG A 126 6.84 0.89 -8.23
N ALA A 127 7.50 -0.16 -7.78
CA ALA A 127 7.51 -1.46 -8.45
C ALA A 127 6.34 -2.35 -8.00
N ASP A 128 5.98 -3.30 -8.84
CA ASP A 128 4.91 -4.29 -8.62
C ASP A 128 5.15 -5.22 -7.42
N TYR A 129 6.39 -5.33 -6.95
CA TYR A 129 6.77 -6.04 -5.71
C TYR A 129 6.92 -5.09 -4.48
N ASN A 130 6.23 -3.94 -4.48
CA ASN A 130 6.08 -3.00 -3.36
C ASN A 130 7.35 -2.28 -2.87
N TYR A 131 8.37 -2.19 -3.73
CA TYR A 131 9.52 -1.32 -3.49
C TYR A 131 9.36 0.01 -4.22
N TRP A 132 9.94 1.04 -3.61
CA TRP A 132 10.03 2.38 -4.16
C TRP A 132 11.45 2.65 -4.65
N ILE A 133 11.61 2.84 -5.95
CA ILE A 133 12.89 2.79 -6.65
C ILE A 133 13.31 4.17 -7.16
N TYR A 134 14.60 4.44 -7.08
CA TYR A 134 15.25 5.55 -7.77
C TYR A 134 16.54 5.06 -8.43
N GLU A 135 16.52 5.00 -9.76
CA GLU A 135 17.54 4.37 -10.60
C GLU A 135 18.91 5.07 -10.54
N SER A 136 18.94 6.40 -10.46
CA SER A 136 20.20 7.16 -10.56
C SER A 136 21.05 7.13 -9.28
N GLY A 137 20.60 6.45 -8.23
CA GLY A 137 21.28 6.40 -6.94
C GLY A 137 21.18 7.70 -6.14
N LEU A 138 21.36 7.59 -4.82
CA LEU A 138 21.22 8.71 -3.87
C LEU A 138 22.46 8.92 -3.00
N GLY A 139 23.60 8.33 -3.39
CA GLY A 139 24.79 8.33 -2.57
C GLY A 139 24.62 7.44 -1.33
N PRO A 140 25.55 7.52 -0.35
CA PRO A 140 25.60 6.60 0.80
C PRO A 140 24.51 6.84 1.86
N GLY A 141 23.72 7.91 1.75
CA GLY A 141 22.81 8.36 2.80
C GLY A 141 23.55 9.06 3.96
N PRO A 142 22.91 9.21 5.13
CA PRO A 142 21.56 8.73 5.45
C PRO A 142 20.48 9.48 4.67
N TYR A 143 19.34 8.83 4.51
CA TYR A 143 18.19 9.33 3.77
C TYR A 143 17.17 9.97 4.70
N THR A 144 16.52 11.01 4.19
CA THR A 144 15.21 11.44 4.67
C THR A 144 14.16 10.95 3.68
N ILE A 145 13.15 10.24 4.17
CA ILE A 145 12.08 9.66 3.36
C ILE A 145 10.76 10.29 3.76
N ARG A 146 10.05 10.83 2.79
CA ARG A 146 8.70 11.37 2.93
C ARG A 146 7.71 10.43 2.27
N VAL A 147 6.73 10.00 3.04
CA VAL A 147 5.68 9.09 2.60
C VAL A 147 4.36 9.86 2.57
N THR A 148 3.56 9.67 1.52
CA THR A 148 2.23 10.26 1.43
C THR A 148 1.23 9.20 1.00
N ASP A 149 0.10 9.07 1.71
CA ASP A 149 -0.95 8.12 1.34
C ASP A 149 -1.98 8.68 0.36
N VAL A 150 -2.90 7.80 -0.06
CA VAL A 150 -4.02 8.14 -0.94
C VAL A 150 -4.99 9.16 -0.34
N TYR A 151 -5.03 9.30 1.00
CA TYR A 151 -5.87 10.27 1.71
C TYR A 151 -5.17 11.62 1.94
N GLY A 152 -3.91 11.75 1.52
CA GLY A 152 -3.12 12.98 1.64
C GLY A 152 -2.41 13.16 2.98
N GLN A 153 -2.44 12.16 3.86
CA GLN A 153 -1.63 12.15 5.07
C GLN A 153 -0.16 11.97 4.69
N GLN A 154 0.70 12.73 5.34
CA GLN A 154 2.12 12.78 5.01
C GLN A 154 2.97 12.69 6.27
N ALA A 155 4.02 11.90 6.21
CA ALA A 155 5.01 11.80 7.29
C ALA A 155 6.42 11.76 6.74
N THR A 156 7.39 12.22 7.53
CA THR A 156 8.80 12.27 7.14
C THR A 156 9.65 11.57 8.20
N ALA A 157 10.42 10.56 7.77
CA ALA A 157 11.41 9.86 8.59
C ALA A 157 12.82 10.26 8.16
N THR A 158 13.72 10.47 9.13
CA THR A 158 15.12 10.86 8.91
C THR A 158 16.07 9.77 9.39
N GLY A 159 17.29 9.75 8.88
CA GLY A 159 18.35 8.89 9.41
C GLY A 159 18.31 7.45 8.88
N ILE A 160 17.55 7.20 7.81
CA ILE A 160 17.49 5.86 7.18
C ILE A 160 18.81 5.59 6.49
N LYS A 161 19.52 4.54 6.89
CA LYS A 161 20.86 4.21 6.39
C LYS A 161 20.77 3.35 5.13
N MET A 162 21.80 3.44 4.28
CA MET A 162 22.05 2.44 3.24
C MET A 162 22.53 1.14 3.89
N ALA A 163 21.58 0.36 4.41
CA ALA A 163 21.79 -0.94 5.05
C ALA A 163 20.80 -1.94 4.45
N PRO A 164 21.13 -2.54 3.29
CA PRO A 164 20.29 -3.55 2.65
C PRO A 164 19.89 -4.66 3.63
N GLU A 165 18.67 -5.18 3.45
CA GLU A 165 18.08 -6.27 4.23
C GLU A 165 17.77 -5.97 5.70
N GLN A 166 18.31 -4.89 6.27
CA GLN A 166 18.04 -4.49 7.64
C GLN A 166 16.73 -3.69 7.76
N VAL A 167 15.85 -4.14 8.64
CA VAL A 167 14.64 -3.41 9.01
C VAL A 167 14.99 -2.25 9.94
N GLN A 168 14.73 -1.04 9.49
CA GLN A 168 15.00 0.20 10.21
C GLN A 168 13.69 0.76 10.77
N LYS A 169 13.50 0.57 12.08
CA LYS A 169 12.33 1.07 12.82
C LYS A 169 12.46 2.57 13.08
N THR A 170 11.33 3.26 13.09
CA THR A 170 11.26 4.69 13.44
C THR A 170 10.25 4.92 14.56
N ASN A 171 10.08 6.18 14.97
CA ASN A 171 8.99 6.65 15.83
C ASN A 171 7.91 7.43 15.05
N VAL A 172 7.97 7.43 13.72
CA VAL A 172 7.12 8.25 12.85
C VAL A 172 5.84 7.51 12.48
N ARG A 173 4.69 8.15 12.64
CA ARG A 173 3.38 7.63 12.22
C ARG A 173 2.74 8.52 11.16
N LEU A 174 1.99 7.91 10.25
CA LEU A 174 1.24 8.62 9.22
C LEU A 174 -0.04 9.29 9.77
N TYR A 175 -0.67 8.64 10.75
CA TYR A 175 -1.90 9.07 11.43
C TYR A 175 -2.01 8.51 12.84
N GLY A 176 -3.02 8.98 13.57
CA GLY A 176 -3.27 8.61 14.97
C GLY A 176 -2.42 9.39 15.97
N ALA A 177 -2.42 8.93 17.22
CA ALA A 177 -1.64 9.54 18.29
C ALA A 177 -0.14 9.50 17.97
N GLY A 178 0.53 10.65 18.04
CA GLY A 178 1.95 10.78 17.70
C GLY A 178 2.25 10.89 16.20
N ALA A 179 1.23 11.01 15.34
CA ALA A 179 1.45 11.37 13.94
C ALA A 179 2.11 12.74 13.82
N ALA A 180 3.02 12.87 12.86
CA ALA A 180 3.62 14.15 12.54
C ALA A 180 2.51 15.13 12.16
N LYS A 181 2.54 16.35 12.71
CA LYS A 181 1.59 17.40 12.32
C LYS A 181 1.69 17.60 10.80
N PRO A 182 0.57 17.70 10.07
CA PRO A 182 0.61 17.90 8.63
C PRO A 182 1.41 19.18 8.33
N VAL A 183 2.44 19.05 7.50
CA VAL A 183 3.08 20.22 6.90
C VAL A 183 2.08 20.80 5.91
N SER A 184 1.53 21.96 6.23
CA SER A 184 0.66 22.73 5.35
C SER A 184 1.33 22.88 3.97
N LYS A 185 0.64 22.46 2.91
CA LYS A 185 1.06 22.71 1.52
C LYS A 185 1.45 24.20 1.36
N PRO A 186 2.54 24.54 0.65
CA PRO A 186 2.73 25.90 0.17
C PRO A 186 1.52 26.27 -0.71
N THR A 187 0.87 27.37 -0.40
CA THR A 187 -0.16 27.98 -1.23
C THR A 187 0.40 28.19 -2.64
N PRO A 188 -0.25 27.69 -3.70
CA PRO A 188 0.19 28.01 -5.05
C PRO A 188 0.00 29.51 -5.30
N THR A 189 1.10 30.21 -5.58
CA THR A 189 1.09 31.59 -6.06
C THR A 189 0.25 31.69 -7.35
N PRO A 190 -0.59 32.72 -7.54
CA PRO A 190 -1.48 32.80 -8.71
C PRO A 190 -0.66 32.91 -10.00
N ALA A 191 -0.72 31.89 -10.85
CA ALA A 191 -0.17 31.94 -12.20
C ALA A 191 -1.07 32.77 -13.13
N ARG A 192 -0.44 33.67 -13.88
CA ARG A 192 -1.06 34.60 -14.83
C ARG A 192 -1.70 33.85 -16.01
N LYS A 193 -2.94 34.21 -16.31
CA LYS A 193 -3.82 33.68 -17.37
C LYS A 193 -3.27 33.94 -18.78
N PRO A 194 -3.27 32.96 -19.70
CA PRO A 194 -3.36 33.22 -21.13
C PRO A 194 -4.76 32.92 -21.70
N SER A 195 -5.03 33.57 -22.83
CA SER A 195 -6.31 33.76 -23.52
C SER A 195 -6.88 32.50 -24.20
N ALA A 196 -8.15 32.59 -24.62
CA ALA A 196 -9.07 31.50 -24.96
C ALA A 196 -9.08 31.04 -26.44
N SER A 197 -9.72 29.86 -26.65
CA SER A 197 -10.57 29.41 -27.79
C SER A 197 -10.00 28.32 -28.73
N PRO A 198 -10.81 27.43 -29.37
CA PRO A 198 -12.14 26.88 -29.03
C PRO A 198 -12.22 25.33 -29.01
N SER A 199 -13.33 24.80 -28.46
CA SER A 199 -13.74 23.38 -28.43
C SER A 199 -14.05 22.75 -29.80
N PRO A 200 -14.08 21.40 -29.84
CA PRO A 200 -15.20 20.68 -30.45
C PRO A 200 -15.92 19.70 -29.50
N LYS A 201 -17.09 19.28 -29.97
CA LYS A 201 -18.28 18.69 -29.31
C LYS A 201 -18.09 17.34 -28.61
N ALA A 202 -18.96 17.15 -27.63
CA ALA A 202 -19.21 15.95 -26.84
C ALA A 202 -19.87 14.81 -27.65
N THR A 203 -19.52 13.58 -27.28
CA THR A 203 -20.35 12.39 -27.48
C THR A 203 -20.59 11.77 -26.10
N THR A 204 -21.86 11.59 -25.78
CA THR A 204 -22.38 11.09 -24.50
C THR A 204 -22.31 9.58 -24.47
N GLU A 205 -21.71 8.98 -23.44
CA GLU A 205 -21.92 7.57 -23.12
C GLU A 205 -22.13 7.44 -21.60
N ALA A 206 -23.22 6.78 -21.23
CA ALA A 206 -23.69 6.64 -19.86
C ALA A 206 -22.90 5.54 -19.11
N PRO A 207 -22.70 5.66 -17.78
CA PRO A 207 -22.04 4.61 -17.01
C PRO A 207 -23.00 3.44 -16.76
N PRO A 208 -22.54 2.18 -16.84
CA PRO A 208 -23.33 1.05 -16.38
C PRO A 208 -23.37 1.01 -14.85
N SER A 209 -24.57 0.79 -14.33
CA SER A 209 -24.89 0.49 -12.93
C SER A 209 -24.32 -0.87 -12.54
N LEU A 210 -23.45 -0.93 -11.53
CA LEU A 210 -22.97 -2.18 -10.92
C LEU A 210 -23.90 -2.59 -9.78
N ALA A 211 -24.61 -3.69 -9.98
CA ALA A 211 -25.23 -4.48 -8.93
C ALA A 211 -24.15 -5.29 -8.16
N PRO A 212 -24.40 -5.68 -6.90
CA PRO A 212 -23.39 -6.35 -6.07
C PRO A 212 -23.15 -7.79 -6.55
N ALA A 213 -21.92 -8.09 -6.98
CA ALA A 213 -21.47 -9.45 -7.19
C ALA A 213 -21.00 -10.06 -5.85
N ALA A 214 -21.39 -11.30 -5.59
CA ALA A 214 -20.97 -12.05 -4.42
C ALA A 214 -19.45 -12.30 -4.49
N ALA A 215 -18.71 -11.78 -3.52
CA ALA A 215 -17.28 -12.02 -3.40
C ALA A 215 -17.03 -13.45 -2.92
N VAL A 216 -16.09 -14.15 -3.55
CA VAL A 216 -15.79 -15.58 -3.34
C VAL A 216 -14.41 -15.69 -2.68
N VAL A 217 -14.18 -16.66 -1.80
CA VAL A 217 -12.93 -16.80 -1.05
C VAL A 217 -12.42 -18.22 -1.19
N ASP A 218 -11.11 -18.48 -1.33
CA ASP A 218 -10.54 -19.84 -1.26
C ASP A 218 -9.53 -19.92 -0.09
N GLN A 219 -9.15 -21.13 0.33
CA GLN A 219 -8.24 -21.41 1.43
C GLN A 219 -6.88 -21.89 0.91
N GLN A 220 -5.85 -21.04 0.98
CA GLN A 220 -4.52 -21.45 0.50
C GLN A 220 -3.80 -22.49 1.39
N LEU A 221 -3.29 -23.55 0.76
CA LEU A 221 -2.27 -24.47 1.29
C LEU A 221 -0.87 -23.94 0.96
N GLY A 222 -0.35 -23.08 1.83
CA GLY A 222 1.08 -22.80 2.03
C GLY A 222 1.99 -22.80 0.81
N ARG A 223 2.12 -21.65 0.13
CA ARG A 223 3.29 -21.31 -0.68
C ARG A 223 3.69 -19.85 -0.42
N ALA A 224 4.82 -19.67 0.25
CA ALA A 224 5.48 -18.39 0.36
C ALA A 224 6.13 -18.05 -0.98
N ALA A 225 5.63 -17.02 -1.67
CA ALA A 225 6.37 -16.27 -2.69
C ALA A 225 5.87 -14.82 -2.62
N ALA A 226 6.74 -13.89 -2.24
CA ALA A 226 6.36 -12.54 -1.85
C ALA A 226 5.68 -11.75 -2.97
N SER A 227 4.44 -11.31 -2.74
CA SER A 227 3.86 -10.15 -3.45
C SER A 227 3.42 -9.05 -2.49
N CYS A 228 4.31 -8.68 -1.57
CA CYS A 228 4.50 -7.36 -0.94
C CYS A 228 5.72 -7.50 0.01
#